data_AF-A0A2V5ZNM0-F1
#
_entry.id   AF-A0A2V5ZNM0-F1
#
_cell.length_a   1.000
_cell.length_b   1.000
_cell.length_c   1.000
_cell.angle_alpha   90.00
_cell.angle_beta   90.00
_cell.angle_gamma   90.00
#
_symmetry.space_group_name_H-M   'P 1'
#
loop_
_entity.id
_entity.type
_entity.pdbx_description
1 polymer ?
#
loop_
_entity_poly.entity_id
_entity_poly.type
_entity_poly.pdbx_seq_one_letter_code
_entity_poly.pdbx_strand_id
1 'polypeptide(L)' 'MTEREKTLTINEIYESIQGESTWAGERCVFVRLTFCDLRCNYCDTEYAFYEGEKISLTQIAERVTSFKCPLVE' A
#
# COMPACT_ATOMS: atom_id res chain seq x y z
N MET A 1 -27.19 -12.29 -4.72
CA MET A 1 -26.69 -11.21 -3.85
C MET A 1 -25.41 -10.70 -4.50
N THR A 2 -25.46 -9.54 -5.15
CA THR A 2 -24.29 -8.96 -5.82
C THR A 2 -23.27 -8.54 -4.76
N GLU A 3 -22.09 -9.16 -4.77
CA GLU A 3 -20.96 -8.70 -3.94
C GLU A 3 -20.70 -7.23 -4.25
N ARG A 4 -20.74 -6.38 -3.22
CA ARG A 4 -20.31 -4.99 -3.37
C ARG A 4 -18.82 -5.00 -3.66
N GLU A 5 -18.42 -4.30 -4.71
CA GLU A 5 -17.01 -4.07 -5.04
C GLU A 5 -16.32 -3.43 -3.82
N LYS A 6 -15.34 -4.13 -3.25
CA LYS A 6 -14.60 -3.64 -2.09
C LYS A 6 -13.56 -2.63 -2.57
N THR A 7 -13.53 -1.48 -1.92
CA THR A 7 -12.57 -0.40 -2.20
C THR A 7 -11.74 -0.09 -0.96
N LEU A 8 -10.48 0.25 -1.17
CA LEU A 8 -9.57 0.79 -0.14
C LEU A 8 -9.15 2.20 -0.54
N THR A 9 -8.82 3.03 0.44
CA THR A 9 -8.19 4.33 0.17
C THR A 9 -6.69 4.15 0.16
N ILE A 10 -6.06 4.36 -0.98
CA ILE A 10 -4.64 4.12 -1.21
C ILE A 10 -3.91 5.45 -1.30
N ASN A 11 -2.83 5.59 -0.52
CA ASN A 11 -1.95 6.74 -0.57
C ASN A 11 -0.95 6.58 -1.74
N GLU A 12 -0.26 5.44 -1.81
CA GLU A 12 0.71 5.16 -2.88
C GLU A 12 0.92 3.66 -3.13
N ILE A 13 1.31 3.31 -4.35
CA ILE A 13 1.75 1.97 -4.75
C ILE A 13 3.02 2.11 -5.58
N TYR A 14 4.12 1.52 -5.11
CA TYR A 14 5.44 1.63 -5.75
C TYR A 14 6.30 0.38 -5.51
N GLU A 15 7.31 0.16 -6.36
CA GLU A 15 8.31 -0.90 -6.22
C GLU A 15 9.62 -0.31 -5.66
N SER A 16 10.23 -0.99 -4.68
CA SER A 16 11.52 -0.63 -4.10
C SER A 16 12.22 -1.86 -3.52
N ILE A 17 13.28 -1.66 -2.74
CA ILE A 17 13.93 -2.68 -1.92
C ILE A 17 13.39 -2.58 -0.49
N GLN A 18 13.03 -3.70 0.11
CA GLN A 18 12.62 -3.76 1.51
C GLN A 18 13.80 -3.39 2.43
N GLY A 19 13.57 -2.45 3.34
CA GLY A 19 14.59 -1.96 4.27
C GLY A 19 14.65 -2.71 5.60
N GLU A 20 13.58 -3.43 5.96
CA GLU A 20 13.39 -3.93 7.32
C GLU A 20 12.96 -5.40 7.40
N SER A 21 13.09 -5.99 8.59
CA SER A 21 12.57 -7.31 8.94
C SER A 21 13.16 -8.46 8.10
N THR A 22 12.36 -9.51 7.88
CA THR A 22 12.76 -10.80 7.31
C THR A 22 13.22 -10.69 5.86
N TRP A 23 12.66 -9.74 5.11
CA TRP A 23 12.91 -9.59 3.68
C TRP A 23 13.79 -8.38 3.35
N ALA A 24 14.48 -7.81 4.34
CA ALA A 24 15.39 -6.70 4.12
C ALA A 24 16.43 -7.04 3.02
N GLY A 25 16.52 -6.19 2.00
CA GLY A 25 17.36 -6.36 0.82
C GLY A 25 16.66 -6.97 -0.40
N GLU A 26 15.44 -7.49 -0.25
CA GLU A 26 14.67 -8.06 -1.36
C GLU A 26 13.83 -7.02 -2.09
N ARG A 27 13.55 -7.27 -3.38
CA ARG A 27 12.64 -6.43 -4.16
C ARG A 27 11.20 -6.62 -3.68
N CYS A 28 10.49 -5.51 -3.44
CA CYS A 28 9.15 -5.51 -2.85
C CYS A 28 8.26 -4.42 -3.50
N VAL A 29 6.98 -4.73 -3.67
CA VAL A 29 5.95 -3.73 -4.00
C VAL A 29 5.25 -3.31 -2.71
N PHE A 30 5.25 -2.02 -2.42
CA PHE A 30 4.57 -1.45 -1.27
C PHE A 30 3.20 -0.92 -1.65
N VAL A 31 2.18 -1.25 -0.85
CA VAL A 31 0.81 -0.72 -0.97
C VAL A 31 0.49 0.07 0.30
N ARG A 32 0.74 1.38 0.28
CA ARG A 32 0.47 2.23 1.44
C ARG A 32 -1.00 2.65 1.45
N LEU A 33 -1.72 2.28 2.51
CA LEU A 33 -3.08 2.74 2.74
C LEU A 33 -3.09 4.16 3.32
N THR A 34 -4.15 4.89 3.02
CA THR A 34 -4.45 6.17 3.68
C THR A 34 -5.10 5.91 5.03
N PHE A 35 -4.84 6.82 5.98
CA PHE A 35 -5.36 6.87 7.35
C PHE A 35 -4.65 5.94 8.34
N CYS A 36 -4.34 6.51 9.50
CA CYS A 36 -3.97 5.82 10.72
C CYS A 36 -4.86 6.41 11.83
N ASP A 37 -5.24 5.65 12.84
CA ASP A 37 -5.94 6.14 14.03
C ASP A 37 -4.96 6.65 15.10
N LEU A 38 -3.68 6.31 14.99
CA LEU A 38 -2.61 6.80 15.83
C LEU A 38 -2.06 8.15 15.31
N ARG A 39 -1.64 9.03 16.22
CA ARG A 39 -1.02 10.33 15.93
C ARG A 39 0.31 10.44 16.66
N CYS A 40 1.25 9.60 16.22
CA CYS A 40 2.57 9.51 16.83
C CYS A 40 3.42 10.75 16.50
N ASN A 41 4.01 11.40 17.51
CA ASN A 41 4.91 12.55 17.32
C ASN A 41 6.25 12.20 16.61
N TYR A 42 6.50 10.92 16.36
CA TYR A 42 7.69 10.39 15.70
C TYR A 42 7.36 9.79 14.33
N CYS A 43 6.19 10.08 13.77
CA CYS A 43 5.81 9.61 12.44
C CYS A 43 6.56 10.39 11.37
N ASP A 44 7.22 9.67 10.47
CA ASP A 44 7.91 10.23 9.30
C ASP A 44 7.00 10.37 8.07
N THR A 45 5.83 9.74 8.10
CA THR A 45 4.91 9.59 6.97
C THR A 45 3.53 10.21 7.26
N GLU A 46 3.51 11.41 7.86
CA GLU A 46 2.25 12.07 8.27
C GLU A 46 1.31 12.38 7.09
N TYR A 47 1.87 12.54 5.88
CA TYR A 47 1.08 12.79 4.67
C TYR A 47 0.09 11.65 4.36
N ALA A 48 0.41 10.41 4.75
CA ALA A 48 -0.47 9.26 4.57
C ALA A 48 -1.75 9.31 5.42
N PHE A 49 -1.87 10.25 6.36
CA PHE A 49 -3.10 10.39 7.16
C PHE A 49 -4.27 11.00 6.39
N TYR A 50 -3.99 11.78 5.34
CA TYR A 50 -4.99 12.63 4.69
C TYR A 50 -5.10 12.41 3.18
N GLU A 51 -3.99 12.01 2.55
CA GLU A 51 -3.92 11.90 1.09
C GLU A 51 -4.23 10.48 0.62
N GLY A 52 -4.98 10.36 -0.47
CA GLY A 52 -5.17 9.11 -1.20
C GLY A 52 -6.48 9.03 -1.97
N GLU A 53 -6.60 7.96 -2.75
CA GLU A 53 -7.71 7.74 -3.68
C GLU A 53 -8.43 6.44 -3.36
N LYS A 54 -9.74 6.39 -3.57
CA LYS A 54 -10.51 5.15 -3.46
C LYS A 54 -10.27 4.29 -4.70
N ILE A 55 -9.64 3.14 -4.50
CA ILE A 55 -9.31 2.19 -5.56
C ILE A 55 -9.97 0.84 -5.23
N SER A 56 -10.48 0.13 -6.25
CA SER A 56 -11.06 -1.20 -6.04
C SER A 56 -9.97 -2.25 -5.82
N LEU A 57 -10.30 -3.33 -5.10
CA LEU A 57 -9.34 -4.43 -4.87
C LEU A 57 -8.79 -5.02 -6.17
N THR A 58 -9.61 -5.09 -7.22
CA THR A 58 -9.20 -5.59 -8.54
C THR A 58 -8.14 -4.67 -9.15
N GLN A 59 -8.38 -3.36 -9.14
CA GLN A 59 -7.43 -2.37 -9.68
C GLN A 59 -6.10 -2.36 -8.89
N ILE A 60 -6.16 -2.52 -7.57
CA ILE A 60 -4.96 -2.64 -6.72
C ILE A 60 -4.16 -3.89 -7.13
N ALA A 61 -4.82 -5.05 -7.23
CA ALA A 61 -4.17 -6.30 -7.61
C ALA A 61 -3.56 -6.24 -9.02
N GLU A 62 -4.26 -5.65 -9.98
CA GLU A 62 -3.74 -5.41 -11.34
C GLU A 62 -2.49 -4.52 -11.32
N ARG A 63 -2.51 -3.44 -10.54
CA ARG A 63 -1.35 -2.54 -10.43
C ARG A 63 -0.16 -3.22 -9.77
N VAL A 64 -0.37 -3.96 -8.67
CA VAL A 64 0.68 -4.71 -7.97
C VAL A 64 1.30 -5.79 -8.87
N THR A 65 0.47 -6.57 -9.57
CA THR A 65 0.95 -7.63 -10.47
C THR A 65 1.71 -7.09 -11.67
N SER A 66 1.44 -5.85 -12.10
CA SER A 66 2.14 -5.21 -13.22
C SER A 66 3.65 -5.02 -12.98
N PHE A 67 4.08 -4.90 -11.71
CA PHE A 67 5.49 -4.79 -11.32
C PHE A 67 6.27 -6.11 -11.45
N LYS A 68 5.58 -7.27 -11.56
CA LYS A 68 6.22 -8.61 -11.65
C LYS A 68 7.21 -8.86 -10.50
N CYS A 69 6.84 -8.39 -9.31
CA CYS A 69 7.57 -8.62 -8.08
C CYS A 69 6.91 -9.75 -7.27
N PRO A 70 7.66 -10.73 -6.75
CA PRO A 70 7.09 -11.84 -5.98
C PRO A 70 6.68 -11.45 -4.55
N LEU A 71 7.13 -10.30 -4.05
CA LEU A 71 6.88 -9.82 -2.69
C LEU A 71 6.03 -8.54 -2.71
N VAL A 72 5.06 -8.48 -1.80
CA VAL A 72 4.16 -7.35 -1.61
C VAL A 72 4.00 -7.11 -0.11
N GLU A 73 4.06 -5.86 0.31
CA GLU A 73 3.81 -5.41 1.68
C GLU A 73 2.85 -4.22 1.76
#